data_AF-A0A2D6PL53-F1
#
_entry.id   AF-A0A2D6PL53-F1
#
_cell.length_a   1.000
_cell.length_b   1.000
_cell.length_c   1.000
_cell.angle_alpha   90.00
_cell.angle_beta   90.00
_cell.angle_gamma   90.00
#
_symmetry.space_group_name_H-M   'P 1'
#
loop_
_entity.id
_entity.type
_entity.pdbx_description
1 polymer ?
#
loop_
_entity_poly.entity_id
_entity_poly.type
_entity_poly.pdbx_seq_one_letter_code
_entity_poly.pdbx_strand_id
1 'polypeptide(L)'
;TSCPSFWWNPDKFVGPAGLLQSYRFLADSRDTATRERLTSLEDPFSVFRCRGIMNCVAVCPKGLNPTRAIGKIREMLLADAT
;
A
#
# COMPACT_ATOMS: atom_id res chain seq x y z
N THR A 1 10.01 9.34 7.58
CA THR A 1 8.73 8.62 7.44
C THR A 1 7.85 8.91 8.65
N SER A 2 6.58 9.30 8.47
CA SER A 2 5.69 9.75 9.56
C SER A 2 4.75 8.67 10.12
N CYS A 3 4.77 7.47 9.53
CA CYS A 3 3.81 6.41 9.84
C CYS A 3 4.30 5.56 11.03
N PRO A 4 3.58 5.52 12.17
CA PRO A 4 3.99 4.71 13.33
C PRO A 4 4.07 3.21 13.03
N SER A 5 3.15 2.67 12.21
CA SER A 5 3.21 1.26 11.79
C SER A 5 4.54 0.90 11.13
N PHE A 6 5.14 1.85 10.39
CA PHE A 6 6.42 1.67 9.72
C PHE A 6 7.60 1.79 10.69
N TRP A 7 7.50 2.64 11.73
CA TRP A 7 8.53 2.70 12.78
C TRP A 7 8.68 1.37 13.52
N TRP A 8 7.56 0.68 13.77
CA TRP A 8 7.54 -0.57 14.51
C TRP A 8 7.77 -1.83 13.66
N ASN A 9 7.62 -1.76 12.34
CA ASN A 9 7.76 -2.92 11.44
C ASN A 9 8.49 -2.57 10.14
N PRO A 10 9.69 -1.94 10.19
CA PRO A 10 10.34 -1.41 8.98
C PRO A 10 10.73 -2.50 7.97
N ASP A 11 11.04 -3.71 8.44
CA ASP A 11 11.50 -4.82 7.58
C ASP A 11 10.35 -5.61 6.92
N LYS A 12 9.12 -5.45 7.43
CA LYS A 12 7.96 -6.27 7.01
C LYS A 12 6.83 -5.45 6.41
N PHE A 13 6.64 -4.22 6.88
CA PHE A 13 5.64 -3.33 6.34
C PHE A 13 6.27 -2.45 5.26
N VAL A 14 5.84 -2.61 4.01
CA VAL A 14 6.36 -1.86 2.85
C VAL A 14 6.29 -0.34 3.05
N GLY A 15 5.30 0.13 3.82
CA GLY A 15 5.16 1.53 4.16
C GLY A 15 4.37 2.34 3.13
N PRO A 16 3.98 3.58 3.49
CA PRO A 16 3.05 4.36 2.68
C PRO A 16 3.59 4.75 1.31
N ALA A 17 4.87 5.10 1.20
CA ALA A 17 5.48 5.51 -0.06
C ALA A 17 5.61 4.32 -1.03
N GLY A 18 6.10 3.17 -0.53
CA GLY A 18 6.22 1.95 -1.33
C GLY A 18 4.87 1.46 -1.81
N LEU A 19 3.86 1.42 -0.93
CA LEU A 19 2.51 0.99 -1.31
C LEU A 19 1.80 1.97 -2.26
N LEU A 20 2.04 3.27 -2.15
CA LEU A 20 1.55 4.24 -3.13
C LEU A 20 2.15 3.96 -4.52
N GLN A 21 3.45 3.63 -4.57
CA GLN A 21 4.12 3.28 -5.82
C GLN A 21 3.66 1.91 -6.35
N SER A 22 3.42 0.92 -5.51
CA SER A 22 2.83 -0.36 -5.92
C SER A 22 1.46 -0.14 -6.54
N TYR A 23 0.62 0.68 -5.91
CA TYR A 23 -0.70 1.01 -6.44
C TYR A 23 -0.63 1.70 -7.80
N ARG A 24 0.37 2.55 -8.05
CA ARG A 24 0.59 3.16 -9.37
C ARG A 24 0.64 2.10 -10.48
N PHE A 25 1.37 0.99 -10.28
CA PHE A 25 1.44 -0.08 -11.27
C PHE A 25 0.17 -0.92 -11.31
N LEU A 26 -0.41 -1.25 -10.14
CA LEU A 26 -1.65 -2.01 -10.05
C LEU A 26 -2.84 -1.31 -10.73
N ALA A 27 -2.85 0.02 -10.76
CA ALA A 27 -3.89 0.82 -11.42
C ALA A 27 -3.56 1.19 -12.87
N ASP A 28 -2.37 0.85 -13.38
CA ASP A 28 -1.94 1.18 -14.74
C ASP A 28 -2.46 0.14 -15.72
N SER A 29 -3.35 0.54 -16.64
CA SER A 29 -3.94 -0.37 -17.64
C SER A 29 -2.92 -0.96 -18.62
N ARG A 30 -1.70 -0.43 -18.65
CA ARG A 30 -0.60 -0.94 -19.47
C ARG A 30 0.20 -2.05 -18.76
N ASP A 31 0.06 -2.20 -17.44
CA ASP A 31 0.79 -3.20 -16.67
C ASP A 31 0.11 -4.56 -16.78
N THR A 32 0.87 -5.59 -17.17
CA THR A 32 0.38 -6.95 -17.36
C THR A 32 0.73 -7.88 -16.18
N ALA A 33 1.37 -7.36 -15.13
CA ALA A 33 1.89 -8.14 -14.00
C ALA A 33 1.04 -7.94 -12.72
N THR A 34 -0.25 -7.59 -12.86
CA THR A 34 -1.13 -7.26 -11.72
C THR A 34 -1.17 -8.39 -10.68
N ARG A 35 -1.39 -9.64 -11.10
CA ARG A 35 -1.48 -10.77 -10.17
C ARG A 35 -0.17 -11.04 -9.43
N GLU A 36 0.96 -11.03 -10.14
CA GLU A 36 2.29 -11.19 -9.52
C GLU A 36 2.55 -10.13 -8.45
N ARG A 37 2.19 -8.87 -8.73
CA ARG A 37 2.33 -7.75 -7.78
C ARG A 37 1.39 -7.86 -6.58
N LEU A 38 0.18 -8.40 -6.76
CA LEU A 38 -0.75 -8.64 -5.65
C LEU A 38 -0.23 -9.78 -4.76
N THR A 39 0.24 -10.88 -5.35
CA THR A 39 0.80 -12.01 -4.62
C THR A 39 2.01 -11.61 -3.78
N SER A 40 2.84 -10.67 -4.23
CA SER A 40 3.94 -10.16 -3.41
C SER A 40 3.50 -9.29 -2.21
N LEU A 41 2.20 -9.03 -2.06
CA LEU A 41 1.62 -8.16 -1.02
C LEU A 41 0.60 -8.89 -0.13
N GLU A 42 0.31 -10.17 -0.39
CA GLU A 42 -0.74 -10.97 0.28
C GLU A 42 -0.43 -11.35 1.74
N ASP A 43 0.80 -11.13 2.22
CA ASP A 43 1.19 -11.52 3.57
C ASP A 43 0.59 -10.60 4.66
N PRO A 44 0.52 -11.05 5.94
CA PRO A 44 -0.11 -10.30 7.03
C PRO A 44 0.53 -8.93 7.36
N PHE A 45 1.72 -8.65 6.83
CA PHE A 45 2.48 -7.45 7.13
C PHE A 45 2.48 -6.43 5.99
N SER A 46 2.86 -6.82 4.77
CA SER A 46 3.20 -5.89 3.68
C SER A 46 2.22 -4.75 3.48
N VAL A 47 0.92 -5.06 3.41
CA VAL A 47 -0.17 -4.07 3.28
C VAL A 47 -0.96 -3.91 4.58
N PHE A 48 -1.13 -5.00 5.34
CA PHE A 48 -2.09 -5.07 6.42
C PHE A 48 -1.62 -4.44 7.75
N ARG A 49 -0.38 -3.92 7.84
CA ARG A 49 0.03 -3.09 9.00
C ARG A 49 -0.43 -1.64 8.94
N CYS A 50 -0.98 -1.16 7.83
CA CYS A 50 -1.60 0.17 7.80
C CYS A 50 -2.87 0.17 8.68
N ARG A 51 -2.93 1.03 9.70
CA ARG A 51 -4.06 1.14 10.63
C ARG A 51 -4.92 2.39 10.42
N GLY A 52 -4.81 3.05 9.26
CA GLY A 52 -5.57 4.27 8.98
C GLY A 52 -5.18 5.46 9.86
N ILE A 53 -3.91 5.55 10.31
CA ILE A 53 -3.41 6.64 11.17
C ILE A 53 -3.34 7.98 10.42
N MET A 54 -3.31 7.97 9.08
CA MET A 54 -3.34 9.15 8.20
C MET A 54 -2.15 10.12 8.27
N ASN A 55 -1.17 9.92 9.15
CA ASN A 55 0.06 10.75 9.19
C ASN A 55 0.75 10.87 7.82
N CYS A 56 0.70 9.84 6.99
CA CYS A 56 1.32 9.86 5.65
C CYS A 56 0.64 10.83 4.68
N VAL A 57 -0.67 11.05 4.82
CA VAL A 57 -1.44 12.01 4.02
C VAL A 57 -1.15 13.42 4.52
N ALA A 58 -1.21 13.63 5.84
CA ALA A 58 -1.04 14.95 6.46
C ALA A 58 0.33 15.60 6.15
N VAL A 59 1.40 14.79 6.09
CA VAL A 59 2.76 15.32 5.88
C VAL A 59 3.24 15.27 4.44
N CYS A 60 2.46 14.74 3.50
CA CYS A 60 2.94 14.56 2.13
C CYS A 60 3.13 15.94 1.46
N PRO A 61 4.38 16.36 1.13
CA PRO A 61 4.63 17.69 0.57
C PRO A 61 4.07 17.86 -0.85
N LYS A 62 3.63 16.77 -1.48
CA LYS A 62 3.00 16.74 -2.81
C LYS A 62 1.47 16.61 -2.74
N GLY A 63 0.87 16.62 -1.55
CA GLY A 63 -0.58 16.50 -1.39
C GLY A 63 -1.16 15.16 -1.85
N LEU A 64 -0.34 14.11 -1.92
CA LEU A 64 -0.79 12.78 -2.33
C LEU A 64 -1.51 12.09 -1.17
N ASN A 65 -2.34 11.10 -1.51
CA ASN A 65 -3.08 10.32 -0.51
C ASN A 65 -2.66 8.83 -0.50
N PRO A 66 -1.54 8.48 0.18
CA PRO A 66 -1.11 7.09 0.33
C PRO A 66 -2.17 6.20 0.97
N THR A 67 -2.92 6.68 1.96
CA THR A 67 -3.93 5.84 2.64
C THR A 67 -5.02 5.38 1.68
N ARG A 68 -5.47 6.25 0.77
CA ARG A 68 -6.45 5.89 -0.27
C ARG A 68 -5.90 4.80 -1.20
N ALA A 69 -4.66 4.92 -1.63
CA ALA A 69 -4.00 3.92 -2.46
C ALA A 69 -3.88 2.56 -1.74
N ILE A 70 -3.50 2.57 -0.46
CA ILE A 70 -3.44 1.36 0.37
C ILE A 70 -4.83 0.70 0.50
N GLY A 71 -5.89 1.50 0.66
CA GLY A 71 -7.26 1.00 0.67
C GLY A 71 -7.63 0.27 -0.62
N LYS A 72 -7.27 0.86 -1.77
CA LYS A 72 -7.52 0.24 -3.08
C LYS A 72 -6.76 -1.08 -3.28
N ILE A 73 -5.51 -1.15 -2.82
CA ILE A 73 -4.76 -2.42 -2.84
C ILE A 73 -5.48 -3.50 -2.03
N ARG A 74 -6.03 -3.17 -0.85
CA ARG A 74 -6.80 -4.13 -0.04
C ARG A 74 -8.07 -4.61 -0.73
N GLU A 75 -8.80 -3.71 -1.37
CA GLU A 75 -9.98 -4.06 -2.16
C GLU A 75 -9.61 -5.04 -3.28
N MET A 76 -8.50 -4.79 -3.99
CA MET A 76 -8.00 -5.68 -5.04
C MET A 76 -7.60 -7.06 -4.49
N LEU A 77 -6.90 -7.12 -3.36
CA LEU A 77 -6.53 -8.37 -2.70
C LEU A 77 -7.75 -9.18 -2.26
N LEU A 78 -8.79 -8.51 -1.74
CA LEU A 78 -10.04 -9.17 -1.34
C LEU A 78 -10.81 -9.71 -2.55
N ALA A 79 -10.80 -8.98 -3.67
CA ALA A 79 -11.45 -9.41 -4.91
C ALA A 79 -10.71 -10.55 -5.61
N ASP A 80 -9.38 -10.62 -5.47
CA ASP A 80 -8.56 -11.71 -6.04
C ASP A 80 -8.69 -13.03 -5.25
N ALA A 81 -9.07 -12.93 -3.96
CA ALA A 81 -9.24 -14.08 -3.08
C ALA A 81 -10.60 -14.80 -3.20
N THR A 82 -11.55 -14.22 -3.94
CA THR A 82 -12.90 -14.79 -4.21
C THR A 82 -13.00 -15.36 -5.61
#